data_AF-A0A914WJS7-F1
#
_entry.id   AF-A0A914WJS7-F1
#
_cell.length_a   1.000
_cell.length_b   1.000
_cell.length_c   1.000
_cell.angle_alpha   90.00
_cell.angle_beta   90.00
_cell.angle_gamma   90.00
#
_symmetry.space_group_name_H-M   'P 1'
#
loop_
_entity.id
_entity.type
_entity.pdbx_description
1 polymer ?
#
loop_
_entity_poly.entity_id
_entity_poly.type
_entity_poly.pdbx_seq_one_letter_code
_entity_poly.pdbx_strand_id
1 'polypeptide(L)'
;MRCLSASAVLLVLLATTTIIAATPSKFVEMAGQLRRVKCSPKNTTVPVDPYAPIPDWSDVKLDEKVRYLQALIMVDAHVAHYYKNSLDEIKIAVMSLIRNVNLFLYQLDLRITVVDVRVWKSESKKLNDFRDYRNSIITELPEHDFAFILSYHYVGGYAFVDTLCGPLGVSICEVRLLRVS
;
A
#
# COMPACT_ATOMS: atom_id res chain seq x y z
N MET A 1 -23.30 -4.06 -5.52
CA MET A 1 -21.95 -4.19 -4.94
C MET A 1 -21.11 -3.00 -5.36
N ARG A 2 -20.80 -2.09 -4.43
CA ARG A 2 -19.87 -0.98 -4.65
C ARG A 2 -18.46 -1.52 -4.40
N CYS A 3 -17.58 -1.43 -5.39
CA CYS A 3 -16.19 -1.84 -5.23
C CYS A 3 -15.54 -0.90 -4.20
N LEU A 4 -14.77 -1.46 -3.27
CA LEU A 4 -13.89 -0.67 -2.43
C LEU A 4 -12.87 0.01 -3.35
N SER A 5 -12.88 1.34 -3.35
CA SER A 5 -11.94 2.11 -4.14
C SER A 5 -10.55 2.02 -3.51
N ALA A 6 -9.51 2.11 -4.35
CA ALA A 6 -8.13 2.28 -3.89
C ALA A 6 -7.98 3.47 -2.91
N SER A 7 -8.93 4.43 -2.93
CA SER A 7 -8.99 5.54 -1.97
C SER A 7 -9.22 5.10 -0.54
N ALA A 8 -9.95 4.00 -0.28
CA ALA A 8 -10.16 3.50 1.09
C ALA A 8 -8.87 2.91 1.67
N VAL A 9 -8.11 2.17 0.84
CA VAL A 9 -6.79 1.64 1.22
C VAL A 9 -5.78 2.76 1.42
N LEU A 10 -5.83 3.79 0.56
CA LEU A 10 -5.02 5.00 0.70
C LEU A 10 -5.38 5.78 1.97
N LEU A 11 -6.65 5.97 2.30
CA LEU A 11 -7.09 6.63 3.53
C LEU A 11 -6.59 5.91 4.78
N VAL A 12 -6.59 4.58 4.80
CA VAL A 12 -6.01 3.78 5.90
C VAL A 12 -4.49 3.91 5.93
N LEU A 13 -3.81 3.85 4.79
CA LEU A 13 -2.37 4.07 4.71
C LEU A 13 -1.98 5.46 5.23
N LEU A 14 -2.71 6.50 4.81
CA LEU A 14 -2.56 7.89 5.24
C LEU A 14 -2.80 8.07 6.74
N ALA A 15 -3.85 7.45 7.27
CA ALA A 15 -4.17 7.45 8.69
C ALA A 15 -3.07 6.82 9.57
N THR A 16 -2.36 5.82 9.04
CA THR A 16 -1.28 5.12 9.75
C THR A 16 0.12 5.71 9.52
N THR A 17 0.24 6.86 8.83
CA THR A 17 1.56 7.50 8.56
C THR A 17 2.27 8.04 9.80
N THR A 18 1.70 7.88 10.99
CA THR A 18 2.44 8.02 12.25
C THR A 18 2.89 6.65 12.74
N ILE A 19 4.21 6.48 12.83
CA ILE A 19 4.95 5.39 13.49
C ILE A 19 5.39 4.24 12.55
N ILE A 20 6.59 4.40 11.98
CA ILE A 20 7.48 3.26 11.75
C ILE A 20 8.42 3.19 12.95
N ALA A 21 8.00 2.50 14.02
CA ALA A 21 8.87 2.10 15.11
C ALA A 21 9.31 0.66 14.84
N ALA A 22 10.60 0.45 14.64
CA ALA A 22 11.16 -0.87 14.45
C ALA A 22 11.22 -1.60 15.80
N THR A 23 10.37 -2.62 15.98
CA THR A 23 10.63 -3.70 16.95
C THR A 23 10.45 -5.04 16.26
N PRO A 24 11.46 -5.94 16.30
CA PRO A 24 11.40 -7.21 15.61
C PRO A 24 10.56 -8.19 16.42
N SER A 25 9.48 -8.71 15.84
CA SER A 25 8.85 -9.93 16.34
C SER A 25 8.60 -10.90 15.19
N LYS A 26 9.15 -12.10 15.39
CA LYS A 26 9.16 -13.35 14.63
C LYS A 26 8.19 -13.45 13.45
N PHE A 27 8.77 -13.81 12.30
CA PHE A 27 8.12 -14.06 11.02
C PHE A 27 7.36 -15.40 11.02
N VAL A 28 6.11 -15.40 10.55
CA VAL A 28 5.33 -16.60 10.26
C VAL A 28 4.85 -16.49 8.83
N GLU A 29 5.37 -17.36 7.97
CA GLU A 29 4.96 -17.51 6.58
C GLU A 29 3.64 -18.29 6.53
N MET A 30 2.55 -17.63 6.11
CA MET A 30 1.26 -18.29 5.91
C MET A 30 1.11 -18.71 4.45
N ALA A 31 1.53 -19.93 4.13
CA ALA A 31 1.20 -20.59 2.87
C ALA A 31 -0.21 -21.19 2.95
N GLY A 32 -1.21 -20.43 2.50
CA GLY A 32 -2.58 -20.89 2.33
C GLY A 32 -3.15 -20.37 1.02
N GLN A 33 -4.01 -21.14 0.36
CA GLN A 33 -4.61 -20.78 -0.94
C GLN A 33 -5.61 -19.63 -0.74
N LEU A 34 -5.14 -18.39 -0.94
CA LEU A 34 -5.90 -17.16 -0.68
C LEU A 34 -6.98 -16.93 -1.75
N ARG A 35 -8.20 -16.56 -1.34
CA ARG A 35 -9.23 -16.07 -2.27
C ARG A 35 -8.89 -14.65 -2.73
N ARG A 36 -8.38 -14.54 -3.96
CA ARG A 36 -8.10 -13.26 -4.62
C ARG A 36 -9.35 -12.44 -4.89
N VAL A 37 -9.20 -11.12 -4.86
CA VAL A 37 -10.27 -10.20 -5.23
C VAL A 37 -10.54 -10.29 -6.72
N LYS A 38 -11.80 -10.60 -7.08
CA LYS A 38 -12.26 -10.54 -8.46
C LYS A 38 -12.71 -9.10 -8.75
N CYS A 39 -11.82 -8.31 -9.35
CA CYS A 39 -12.07 -6.90 -9.68
C CYS A 39 -12.99 -6.74 -10.90
N SER A 40 -13.84 -5.71 -10.88
CA SER A 40 -14.58 -5.21 -12.05
C SER A 40 -14.26 -3.72 -12.22
N PRO A 41 -13.65 -3.30 -13.34
CA PRO A 41 -13.18 -1.92 -13.48
C PRO A 41 -14.35 -0.94 -13.57
N LYS A 42 -14.27 0.15 -12.80
CA LYS A 42 -15.15 1.31 -12.95
C LYS A 42 -14.29 2.57 -13.02
N ASN A 43 -14.52 3.39 -14.04
CA ASN A 43 -13.91 4.71 -14.13
C ASN A 43 -14.77 5.70 -13.33
N THR A 44 -14.43 5.93 -12.06
CA THR A 44 -15.02 7.02 -11.28
C THR A 44 -13.93 7.71 -10.47
N THR A 45 -13.71 8.99 -10.72
CA THR A 45 -12.78 9.81 -9.96
C THR A 45 -13.48 10.39 -8.73
N VAL A 46 -13.05 9.99 -7.53
CA VAL A 46 -13.51 10.57 -6.26
C VAL A 46 -12.38 11.44 -5.69
N PRO A 47 -12.59 12.75 -5.47
CA PRO A 47 -11.60 13.58 -4.78
C PRO A 47 -11.36 13.04 -3.37
N VAL A 48 -10.11 12.82 -2.99
CA VAL A 48 -9.71 12.41 -1.64
C VAL A 48 -9.28 13.66 -0.88
N ASP A 49 -9.96 13.99 0.22
CA ASP A 49 -9.55 15.03 1.15
C ASP A 49 -8.47 14.48 2.09
N PRO A 50 -7.22 14.99 2.04
CA PRO A 50 -6.13 14.50 2.89
C PRO A 50 -6.27 14.89 4.37
N TYR A 51 -7.20 15.78 4.72
CA TYR A 51 -7.47 16.22 6.09
C TYR A 51 -8.76 15.62 6.68
N ALA A 52 -9.48 14.80 5.92
CA ALA A 52 -10.67 14.14 6.42
C ALA A 52 -10.32 13.20 7.58
N PRO A 53 -11.13 13.17 8.66
CA PRO A 53 -10.97 12.16 9.70
C PRO A 53 -11.11 10.77 9.08
N ILE A 54 -10.41 9.80 9.66
CA ILE A 54 -10.50 8.39 9.26
C ILE A 54 -11.99 8.02 9.26
N PRO A 55 -12.56 7.59 8.13
CA PRO A 55 -13.97 7.23 8.10
C PRO A 55 -14.24 6.06 9.04
N ASP A 56 -15.32 6.15 9.81
CA ASP A 56 -15.80 5.04 10.63
C ASP A 56 -16.59 4.06 9.73
N TRP A 57 -16.14 2.82 9.67
CA TRP A 57 -16.78 1.75 8.88
C TRP A 57 -17.43 0.67 9.76
N SER A 58 -17.57 0.91 11.07
CA SER A 58 -18.13 -0.06 12.02
C SER A 58 -19.56 -0.51 11.67
N ASP A 59 -20.38 0.37 11.08
CA ASP A 59 -21.77 0.09 10.70
C ASP A 59 -21.93 -0.48 9.28
N VAL A 60 -20.84 -0.68 8.54
CA VAL A 60 -20.93 -1.14 7.15
C VAL A 60 -21.37 -2.62 7.11
N LYS A 61 -22.43 -2.92 6.35
CA LYS A 61 -22.86 -4.30 6.12
C LYS A 61 -21.97 -4.97 5.08
N LEU A 62 -21.14 -5.90 5.52
CA LEU A 62 -20.26 -6.70 4.68
C LEU A 62 -20.96 -7.96 4.16
N ASP A 63 -20.35 -8.60 3.17
CA ASP A 63 -20.79 -9.88 2.60
C ASP A 63 -20.10 -11.10 3.24
N GLU A 64 -19.45 -10.90 4.40
CA GLU A 64 -18.73 -11.91 5.20
C GLU A 64 -17.62 -12.65 4.45
N LYS A 65 -17.14 -12.07 3.33
CA LYS A 65 -16.12 -12.69 2.48
C LYS A 65 -14.80 -11.97 2.63
N VAL A 66 -13.88 -12.67 3.28
CA VAL A 66 -12.47 -12.31 3.34
C VAL A 66 -11.85 -12.22 1.94
N ARG A 67 -11.17 -11.11 1.70
CA ARG A 67 -10.51 -10.75 0.45
C ARG A 67 -9.04 -10.43 0.70
N TYR A 68 -8.17 -10.99 -0.12
CA TYR A 68 -6.73 -10.73 -0.05
C TYR A 68 -6.30 -9.85 -1.23
N LEU A 69 -5.59 -8.76 -0.92
CA LEU A 69 -5.01 -7.85 -1.89
C LEU A 69 -3.49 -8.02 -1.89
N GLN A 70 -2.93 -8.40 -3.03
CA GLN A 70 -1.49 -8.56 -3.22
C GLN A 70 -0.85 -7.22 -3.55
N ALA A 71 0.05 -6.76 -2.68
CA ALA A 71 0.72 -5.47 -2.79
C ALA A 71 2.20 -5.66 -3.18
N LEU A 72 2.60 -4.99 -4.26
CA LEU A 72 4.01 -4.72 -4.55
C LEU A 72 4.41 -3.39 -3.90
N ILE A 73 5.42 -3.41 -3.06
CA ILE A 73 5.86 -2.21 -2.35
C ILE A 73 7.18 -1.74 -2.94
N MET A 74 7.26 -0.47 -3.28
CA MET A 74 8.51 0.17 -3.65
C MET A 74 8.87 1.25 -2.63
N VAL A 75 10.15 1.47 -2.40
CA VAL A 75 10.65 2.56 -1.55
C VAL A 75 11.51 3.50 -2.38
N ASP A 76 11.40 4.80 -2.15
CA ASP A 76 12.25 5.77 -2.84
C ASP A 76 13.71 5.69 -2.36
N ALA A 77 14.60 6.39 -3.08
CA ALA A 77 16.02 6.41 -2.75
C ALA A 77 16.33 7.03 -1.38
N HIS A 78 15.49 7.93 -0.86
CA HIS A 78 15.72 8.59 0.43
C HIS A 78 15.37 7.66 1.60
N VAL A 79 14.26 6.94 1.49
CA VAL A 79 13.87 5.88 2.42
C VAL A 79 14.93 4.77 2.39
N ALA A 80 15.37 4.35 1.20
CA ALA A 80 16.44 3.36 1.08
C ALA A 80 17.73 3.83 1.77
N HIS A 81 18.14 5.08 1.54
CA HIS A 81 19.32 5.67 2.17
C HIS A 81 19.19 5.77 3.71
N TYR A 82 18.00 6.09 4.24
CA TYR A 82 17.75 6.14 5.68
C TYR A 82 18.05 4.80 6.36
N TYR A 83 17.67 3.69 5.73
CA TYR A 83 17.97 2.32 6.17
C TYR A 83 19.33 1.82 5.67
N LYS A 84 20.27 2.72 5.35
CA LYS A 84 21.63 2.40 4.89
C LYS A 84 21.65 1.45 3.67
N ASN A 85 20.64 1.52 2.82
CA ASN A 85 20.40 0.61 1.70
C ASN A 85 20.27 -0.87 2.08
N SER A 86 19.97 -1.18 3.34
CA SER A 86 19.70 -2.54 3.81
C SER A 86 18.27 -2.93 3.44
N LEU A 87 18.12 -3.78 2.41
CA LEU A 87 16.80 -4.25 1.98
C LEU A 87 16.09 -5.05 3.08
N ASP A 88 16.84 -5.73 3.95
CA ASP A 88 16.28 -6.50 5.07
C ASP A 88 15.67 -5.57 6.13
N GLU A 89 16.36 -4.48 6.50
CA GLU A 89 15.80 -3.49 7.43
C GLU A 89 14.56 -2.81 6.84
N ILE A 90 14.59 -2.48 5.54
CA ILE A 90 13.45 -1.91 4.82
C ILE A 90 12.28 -2.88 4.84
N LYS A 91 12.50 -4.17 4.54
CA LYS A 91 11.45 -5.20 4.58
C LYS A 91 10.84 -5.32 5.97
N ILE A 92 11.64 -5.34 7.02
CA ILE A 92 11.14 -5.40 8.41
C ILE A 92 10.24 -4.19 8.72
N ALA A 93 10.70 -2.99 8.38
CA ALA A 93 9.93 -1.76 8.57
C ALA A 93 8.60 -1.76 7.79
N VAL A 94 8.65 -2.13 6.50
CA VAL A 94 7.48 -2.23 5.63
C VAL A 94 6.48 -3.26 6.14
N MET A 95 6.94 -4.44 6.57
CA MET A 95 6.07 -5.48 7.12
C MET A 95 5.40 -5.01 8.43
N SER A 96 6.11 -4.26 9.27
CA SER A 96 5.53 -3.66 10.47
C SER A 96 4.43 -2.63 10.13
N LEU A 97 4.67 -1.78 9.12
CA LEU A 97 3.67 -0.83 8.63
C LEU A 97 2.42 -1.55 8.10
N ILE A 98 2.59 -2.55 7.22
CA ILE A 98 1.47 -3.30 6.65
C ILE A 98 0.70 -4.09 7.71
N ARG A 99 1.38 -4.59 8.75
CA ARG A 99 0.71 -5.20 9.90
C ARG A 99 -0.26 -4.22 10.56
N ASN A 100 0.16 -2.98 10.78
CA ASN A 100 -0.70 -1.95 11.37
C ASN A 100 -1.86 -1.57 10.43
N VAL A 101 -1.59 -1.41 9.13
CA VAL A 101 -2.63 -1.14 8.12
C VAL A 101 -3.69 -2.25 8.10
N ASN A 102 -3.25 -3.51 8.17
CA ASN A 102 -4.16 -4.65 8.21
C ASN A 102 -5.08 -4.64 9.44
N LEU A 103 -4.67 -4.07 10.58
CA LEU A 103 -5.52 -3.93 11.77
C LEU A 103 -6.82 -3.16 11.47
N PHE A 104 -6.72 -2.11 10.64
CA PHE A 104 -7.87 -1.33 10.20
C PHE A 104 -8.68 -2.09 9.12
N LEU A 105 -8.01 -2.74 8.18
CA LEU A 105 -8.67 -3.45 7.09
C LEU A 105 -9.43 -4.71 7.52
N TYR A 106 -9.13 -5.29 8.69
CA TYR A 106 -9.91 -6.39 9.25
C TYR A 106 -11.39 -6.05 9.40
N GLN A 107 -11.72 -4.80 9.71
CA GLN A 107 -13.11 -4.33 9.84
C GLN A 107 -13.88 -4.38 8.51
N LEU A 108 -13.17 -4.54 7.39
CA LEU A 108 -13.71 -4.54 6.03
C LEU A 108 -13.58 -5.91 5.35
N ASP A 109 -13.24 -6.96 6.11
CA ASP A 109 -12.88 -8.28 5.58
C ASP A 109 -11.75 -8.25 4.52
N LEU A 110 -10.86 -7.27 4.62
CA LEU A 110 -9.73 -7.08 3.70
C LEU A 110 -8.40 -7.39 4.39
N ARG A 111 -7.48 -7.99 3.62
CA ARG A 111 -6.13 -8.33 4.08
C ARG A 111 -5.13 -7.99 2.97
N ILE A 112 -4.16 -7.12 3.25
CA ILE A 112 -3.03 -6.87 2.36
C ILE A 112 -1.95 -7.92 2.61
N THR A 113 -1.46 -8.52 1.52
CA THR A 113 -0.30 -9.41 1.52
C THR A 113 0.79 -8.77 0.68
N VAL A 114 1.99 -8.60 1.25
CA VAL A 114 3.13 -8.06 0.52
C VAL A 114 3.75 -9.18 -0.30
N VAL A 115 3.80 -9.01 -1.62
CA VAL A 115 4.42 -10.01 -2.51
C VAL A 115 5.91 -9.74 -2.73
N ASP A 116 6.33 -8.48 -2.72
CA ASP A 116 7.73 -8.08 -2.82
C ASP A 116 7.94 -6.63 -2.35
N VAL A 117 9.17 -6.32 -1.97
CA VAL A 117 9.62 -4.99 -1.57
C VAL A 117 10.87 -4.64 -2.39
N ARG A 118 10.80 -3.57 -3.18
CA ARG A 118 11.90 -3.12 -4.06
C ARG A 118 12.27 -1.65 -3.83
N VAL A 119 13.46 -1.27 -4.28
CA VAL A 119 13.86 0.14 -4.33
C VAL A 119 13.51 0.71 -5.69
N TRP A 120 12.76 1.81 -5.70
CA TRP A 120 12.51 2.59 -6.90
C TRP A 120 13.64 3.58 -7.12
N LYS A 121 14.40 3.37 -8.19
CA LYS A 121 15.60 4.16 -8.51
C LYS A 121 15.31 5.47 -9.25
N SER A 122 14.05 5.77 -9.55
CA SER A 122 13.70 7.02 -10.24
C SER A 122 13.72 8.18 -9.25
N GLU A 123 14.15 9.34 -9.74
CA GLU A 123 14.04 10.61 -9.01
C GLU A 123 12.66 11.25 -9.18
N SER A 124 11.88 10.80 -10.18
CA SER A 124 10.52 11.33 -10.36
C SER A 124 9.65 10.94 -9.17
N LYS A 125 8.84 11.89 -8.69
CA LYS A 125 7.82 11.64 -7.67
C LYS A 125 6.42 11.63 -8.23
N LYS A 126 6.24 11.54 -9.56
CA LYS A 126 4.92 11.61 -10.21
C LYS A 126 4.27 10.23 -10.29
N LEU A 127 2.98 10.16 -9.97
CA LEU A 127 2.19 8.91 -10.05
C LEU A 127 2.12 8.32 -11.47
N ASN A 128 2.05 9.17 -12.50
CA ASN A 128 2.08 8.71 -13.90
C ASN A 128 3.42 8.03 -14.24
N ASP A 129 4.53 8.61 -13.81
CA ASP A 129 5.86 8.05 -14.11
C ASP A 129 6.04 6.71 -13.39
N PHE A 130 5.50 6.57 -12.17
CA PHE A 130 5.47 5.29 -11.47
C PHE A 130 4.58 4.26 -12.16
N ARG A 131 3.38 4.66 -12.60
CA ARG A 131 2.48 3.81 -13.40
C ARG A 131 3.21 3.28 -14.63
N ASP A 132 3.84 4.17 -15.39
CA ASP A 132 4.48 3.83 -16.66
C ASP A 132 5.68 2.92 -16.42
N TYR A 133 6.47 3.18 -15.37
CA TYR A 133 7.55 2.28 -14.95
C TYR A 133 7.03 0.90 -14.54
N ARG A 134 6.05 0.81 -13.64
CA ARG A 134 5.50 -0.47 -13.17
C ARG A 134 4.96 -1.30 -14.34
N ASN A 135 4.30 -0.65 -15.29
CA ASN A 135 3.71 -1.32 -16.45
C ASN A 135 4.76 -1.73 -17.50
N SER A 136 5.86 -0.98 -17.64
CA SER A 136 6.92 -1.34 -18.60
C SER A 136 7.68 -2.59 -18.21
N ILE A 137 7.75 -2.91 -16.91
CA ILE A 137 8.43 -4.11 -16.37
C ILE A 137 7.45 -5.13 -15.78
N ILE A 138 6.16 -5.06 -16.13
CA ILE A 138 5.10 -5.85 -15.45
C ILE A 138 5.37 -7.37 -15.48
N THR A 139 6.02 -7.87 -16.54
CA THR A 139 6.37 -9.27 -16.73
C THR A 139 7.52 -9.76 -15.84
N GLU A 140 8.32 -8.83 -15.28
CA GLU A 140 9.44 -9.12 -14.37
C GLU A 140 9.04 -8.98 -12.89
N LEU A 141 7.84 -8.47 -12.64
CA LEU A 141 7.29 -8.28 -11.31
C LEU A 141 6.48 -9.51 -10.90
N PRO A 142 6.48 -9.87 -9.61
CA PRO A 142 5.56 -10.89 -9.11
C PRO A 142 4.13 -10.46 -9.35
N GLU A 143 3.22 -11.42 -9.50
CA GLU A 143 1.79 -11.14 -9.64
C GLU A 143 1.28 -10.32 -8.44
N HIS A 144 0.65 -9.18 -8.72
CA HIS A 144 0.15 -8.25 -7.70
C HIS A 144 -1.12 -7.55 -8.19
N ASP A 145 -2.00 -7.18 -7.24
CA ASP A 145 -3.24 -6.46 -7.53
C ASP A 145 -3.03 -4.94 -7.62
N PHE A 146 -2.05 -4.43 -6.87
CA PHE A 146 -1.66 -3.02 -6.88
C PHE A 146 -0.22 -2.84 -6.41
N ALA A 147 0.36 -1.69 -6.75
CA ALA A 147 1.70 -1.32 -6.31
C ALA A 147 1.70 0.06 -5.66
N PHE A 148 2.55 0.29 -4.67
CA PHE A 148 2.69 1.63 -4.11
C PHE A 148 4.13 1.97 -3.73
N ILE A 149 4.44 3.27 -3.77
CA ILE A 149 5.74 3.79 -3.34
C ILE A 149 5.62 4.40 -1.95
N LEU A 150 6.55 4.05 -1.07
CA LEU A 150 6.86 4.78 0.15
C LEU A 150 7.91 5.85 -0.16
N SER A 151 7.51 7.11 -0.06
CA SER A 151 8.33 8.28 -0.40
C SER A 151 8.62 9.13 0.83
N TYR A 152 9.81 9.73 0.88
CA TYR A 152 10.17 10.70 1.91
C TYR A 152 9.85 12.13 1.42
N HIS A 153 9.47 13.01 2.37
CA HIS A 153 9.28 14.47 2.19
C HIS A 153 8.00 15.03 1.57
N TYR A 154 6.85 14.38 1.66
CA TYR A 154 5.59 15.02 1.25
C TYR A 154 4.49 14.73 2.28
N VAL A 155 3.50 15.61 2.31
CA VAL A 155 2.42 15.62 3.30
C VAL A 155 1.21 14.92 2.71
N GLY A 156 1.21 13.59 2.73
CA GLY A 156 0.07 12.76 2.39
C GLY A 156 0.38 11.62 1.42
N GLY A 157 -0.44 11.54 0.37
CA GLY A 157 -0.40 10.45 -0.59
C GLY A 157 -1.57 10.54 -1.55
N TYR A 158 -1.39 9.93 -2.71
CA TYR A 158 -2.34 10.04 -3.81
C TYR A 158 -2.31 8.80 -4.68
N ALA A 159 -3.48 8.46 -5.23
CA ALA A 159 -3.72 7.26 -6.00
C ALA A 159 -4.77 7.55 -7.09
N PHE A 160 -4.79 6.70 -8.11
CA PHE A 160 -5.97 6.64 -8.98
C PHE A 160 -7.13 5.96 -8.23
N VAL A 161 -8.36 6.32 -8.57
CA VAL A 161 -9.58 5.82 -7.90
C VAL A 161 -10.18 4.67 -8.70
N ASP A 162 -10.63 3.61 -8.02
CA ASP A 162 -11.26 2.42 -8.61
C ASP A 162 -10.39 1.66 -9.61
N THR A 163 -9.06 1.64 -9.37
CA THR A 163 -8.08 1.09 -10.32
C THR A 163 -7.37 -0.18 -9.87
N LEU A 164 -7.81 -0.79 -8.76
CA LEU A 164 -7.27 -2.08 -8.30
C LEU A 164 -7.35 -3.14 -9.42
N CYS A 165 -6.36 -4.04 -9.43
CA CYS A 165 -6.20 -5.08 -10.45
C CYS A 165 -5.98 -4.56 -11.89
N GLY A 166 -5.69 -3.27 -12.06
CA GLY A 166 -5.51 -2.63 -13.36
C GLY A 166 -4.12 -2.03 -13.58
N PRO A 167 -3.85 -1.55 -14.81
CA PRO A 167 -2.62 -0.81 -15.12
C PRO A 167 -2.50 0.51 -14.35
N LEU A 168 -3.63 1.05 -13.87
CA LEU A 168 -3.70 2.24 -13.03
C LEU A 168 -3.69 1.95 -11.53
N GLY A 169 -3.55 0.68 -11.12
CA GLY A 169 -3.52 0.25 -9.71
C GLY A 169 -2.20 0.62 -9.04
N VAL A 170 -1.90 1.91 -8.98
CA VAL A 170 -0.70 2.45 -8.36
C VAL A 170 -1.03 3.59 -7.40
N SER A 171 -0.21 3.74 -6.36
CA SER A 171 -0.28 4.88 -5.45
C SER A 171 1.09 5.33 -4.96
N ILE A 172 1.15 6.57 -4.45
CA ILE A 172 2.30 7.12 -3.74
C ILE A 172 1.81 7.45 -2.33
N CYS A 173 2.54 6.98 -1.33
CA CYS A 173 2.31 7.26 0.08
C CYS A 173 3.58 7.85 0.67
N GLU A 174 3.48 8.96 1.39
CA GLU A 174 4.63 9.43 2.14
C GLU A 174 4.69 8.90 3.54
N VAL A 175 5.94 8.75 3.98
CA VAL A 175 6.27 8.31 5.32
C VAL A 175 7.16 9.34 5.97
N ARG A 176 6.81 9.67 7.22
CA ARG A 176 7.68 10.44 8.09
C ARG A 176 8.59 9.47 8.84
N LEU A 177 9.87 9.51 8.55
CA LEU A 177 10.88 8.71 9.23
C LEU A 177 11.23 9.41 10.55
N LEU A 178 10.91 8.77 11.67
CA LEU A 178 11.24 9.26 13.01
C LEU A 178 12.50 8.54 13.49
N ARG A 179 13.58 9.28 13.73
CA ARG A 179 14.73 8.75 14.49
C ARG A 179 14.34 8.73 15.96
N VAL A 180 14.33 7.56 16.56
CA VAL A 180 14.34 7.41 18.01
C VAL A 180 15.81 7.41 18.43
N SER A 181 16.25 8.53 19.01
CA SER A 181 17.57 8.70 19.63
C SER A 181 17.58 8.18 21.05
#